data_AF-A0A0F2N7J9-F1
#
_entry.id   AF-A0A0F2N7J9-F1
#
_cell.length_a   1.000
_cell.length_b   1.000
_cell.length_c   1.000
_cell.angle_alpha   90.00
_cell.angle_beta   90.00
_cell.angle_gamma   90.00
#
_symmetry.space_group_name_H-M   'P 1'
#
loop_
_entity.id
_entity.type
_entity.pdbx_description
1 polymer ?
#
loop_
_entity_poly.entity_id
_entity_poly.type
_entity_poly.pdbx_seq_one_letter_code
_entity_poly.pdbx_strand_id
1 'polypeptide(L)'
;MKKKRGKNMILESGEDFAGVIRDKWAGRDVSVSKTVPAPGLRIKIEKARVLGWKEMNRMIREKHSPDTGFLVITGSGCVSGVNDDPKTQLLIIALDGDTVYDVRDDRLVVLTQREVVEIRP
;
A
#
# COMPACT_ATOMS: atom_id res chain seq x y z
N MET A 1 -30.94 -14.54 2.06
CA MET A 1 -29.51 -14.47 2.45
C MET A 1 -29.10 -13.01 2.58
N LYS A 2 -28.81 -12.53 3.80
CA LYS A 2 -28.40 -11.13 4.03
C LYS A 2 -26.91 -10.99 3.70
N LYS A 3 -26.56 -10.31 2.60
CA LYS A 3 -25.20 -9.86 2.33
C LYS A 3 -24.77 -8.98 3.52
N LYS A 4 -23.79 -9.42 4.33
CA LYS A 4 -23.14 -8.55 5.32
C LYS A 4 -22.57 -7.38 4.52
N ARG A 5 -23.11 -6.18 4.71
CA ARG A 5 -22.54 -4.94 4.15
C ARG A 5 -21.12 -4.82 4.73
N GLY A 6 -20.13 -4.77 3.87
CA GLY A 6 -18.76 -4.43 4.23
C GLY A 6 -18.71 -3.19 5.08
N LYS A 7 -17.99 -3.26 6.20
CA LYS A 7 -17.86 -2.16 7.14
C LYS A 7 -16.82 -1.21 6.56
N ASN A 8 -17.26 -0.12 5.93
CA ASN A 8 -16.37 1.00 5.59
C ASN A 8 -15.74 1.51 6.89
N MET A 9 -14.43 1.70 6.88
CA MET A 9 -13.69 2.06 8.09
C MET A 9 -12.53 2.97 7.73
N ILE A 10 -12.48 4.13 8.38
CA ILE A 10 -11.29 4.97 8.39
C ILE A 10 -10.43 4.53 9.57
N LEU A 11 -9.15 4.26 9.32
CA LEU A 11 -8.20 3.89 10.37
C LEU A 11 -7.36 5.09 10.81
N GLU A 12 -6.96 5.07 12.08
CA GLU A 12 -6.20 6.16 12.72
C GLU A 12 -4.68 5.98 12.55
N SER A 13 -4.21 4.79 12.17
CA SER A 13 -2.79 4.50 12.05
C SER A 13 -2.44 3.64 10.84
N GLY A 14 -1.22 3.85 10.32
CA GLY A 14 -0.66 3.02 9.25
C GLY A 14 -0.40 1.57 9.69
N GLU A 15 -0.18 1.33 10.99
CA GLU A 15 0.03 -0.02 11.53
C GLU A 15 -1.26 -0.83 11.53
N ASP A 16 -2.39 -0.23 11.91
CA ASP A 16 -3.70 -0.88 11.81
C ASP A 16 -4.03 -1.19 10.35
N PHE A 17 -3.72 -0.26 9.45
CA PHE A 17 -3.93 -0.45 8.02
C PHE A 17 -3.04 -1.58 7.46
N ALA A 18 -1.76 -1.64 7.86
CA ALA A 18 -0.89 -2.76 7.52
C ALA A 18 -1.41 -4.08 8.10
N GLY A 19 -2.01 -4.06 9.30
CA GLY A 19 -2.72 -5.19 9.90
C GLY A 19 -3.86 -5.69 9.02
N VAL A 20 -4.73 -4.78 8.56
CA VAL A 20 -5.82 -5.13 7.63
C VAL A 20 -5.31 -5.75 6.34
N ILE A 21 -4.21 -5.23 5.78
CA ILE A 21 -3.61 -5.81 4.57
C ILE A 21 -3.15 -7.24 4.83
N ARG A 22 -2.42 -7.47 5.93
CA ARG A 22 -1.95 -8.81 6.30
C ARG A 22 -3.10 -9.78 6.54
N ASP A 23 -4.13 -9.35 7.25
CA ASP A 23 -5.19 -10.25 7.72
C ASP A 23 -6.23 -10.57 6.64
N LYS A 24 -6.48 -9.63 5.71
CA LYS A 24 -7.59 -9.74 4.75
C LYS A 24 -7.17 -9.73 3.29
N TRP A 25 -6.02 -9.16 2.97
CA TRP A 25 -5.59 -8.93 1.58
C TRP A 25 -4.35 -9.72 1.18
N ALA A 26 -3.62 -10.33 2.12
CA ALA A 26 -2.54 -11.24 1.81
C ALA A 26 -3.03 -12.40 0.92
N GLY A 27 -2.21 -12.76 -0.07
CA GLY A 27 -2.48 -13.76 -1.09
C GLY A 27 -3.36 -13.29 -2.24
N ARG A 28 -3.93 -12.08 -2.20
CA ARG A 28 -4.74 -11.53 -3.30
C ARG A 28 -3.87 -10.88 -4.35
N ASP A 29 -4.20 -11.15 -5.61
CA ASP A 29 -3.77 -10.33 -6.74
C ASP A 29 -4.51 -8.98 -6.67
N VAL A 30 -3.75 -7.89 -6.76
CA VAL A 30 -4.27 -6.53 -6.72
C VAL A 30 -3.65 -5.67 -7.82
N SER A 31 -4.42 -4.72 -8.31
CA SER A 31 -3.95 -3.57 -9.05
C SER A 31 -3.77 -2.37 -8.12
N VAL A 32 -2.70 -1.61 -8.36
CA VAL A 32 -2.37 -0.39 -7.63
C VAL A 32 -2.42 0.77 -8.60
N SER A 33 -3.19 1.80 -8.26
CA SER A 33 -3.21 3.08 -8.96
C SER A 33 -2.71 4.18 -8.05
N LYS A 34 -2.03 5.16 -8.64
CA LYS A 34 -1.43 6.31 -7.97
C LYS A 34 -1.77 7.57 -8.75
N THR A 35 -2.00 8.69 -8.05
CA THR A 35 -2.22 9.99 -8.71
C THR A 35 -0.98 10.52 -9.41
N VAL A 36 0.21 10.19 -8.91
CA VAL A 36 1.47 10.47 -9.59
C VAL A 36 1.63 9.47 -10.74
N PRO A 37 2.02 9.92 -11.96
CA PRO A 37 2.21 9.01 -13.11
C PRO A 37 3.17 7.88 -12.75
N ALA A 38 2.63 6.67 -12.62
CA ALA A 38 3.37 5.44 -12.40
C ALA A 38 2.80 4.37 -13.35
N PRO A 39 3.66 3.50 -13.91
CA PRO A 39 3.17 2.36 -14.67
C PRO A 39 2.23 1.53 -13.78
N GLY A 40 1.16 1.00 -14.37
CA GLY A 40 0.18 0.18 -13.65
C GLY A 40 0.88 -0.99 -12.97
N LEU A 41 0.72 -1.07 -11.64
CA LEU A 41 1.41 -2.05 -10.81
C LEU A 41 0.41 -3.14 -10.42
N ARG A 42 0.72 -4.40 -10.75
CA ARG A 42 -0.03 -5.56 -10.28
C ARG A 42 0.84 -6.39 -9.35
N ILE A 43 0.32 -6.69 -8.17
CA ILE A 43 1.04 -7.40 -7.11
C ILE A 43 0.12 -8.45 -6.50
N LYS A 44 0.63 -9.65 -6.26
CA LYS A 44 0.06 -10.60 -5.32
C LYS A 44 0.63 -10.33 -3.94
N ILE A 45 -0.19 -9.77 -3.04
CA ILE A 45 0.29 -9.28 -1.75
C ILE A 45 0.83 -10.45 -0.91
N GLU A 46 2.04 -10.33 -0.38
CA GLU A 46 2.64 -11.33 0.50
C GLU A 46 2.86 -10.79 1.92
N LYS A 47 3.36 -9.55 2.05
CA LYS A 47 3.61 -8.92 3.36
C LYS A 47 3.31 -7.44 3.31
N ALA A 48 2.93 -6.89 4.46
CA ALA A 48 2.77 -5.45 4.66
C ALA A 48 3.25 -5.05 6.06
N ARG A 49 3.99 -3.96 6.17
CA ARG A 49 4.47 -3.39 7.43
C ARG A 49 4.70 -1.90 7.30
N VAL A 50 4.66 -1.17 8.41
CA VAL A 50 5.20 0.19 8.48
C VAL A 50 6.65 0.12 8.94
N LEU A 51 7.48 0.99 8.38
CA LEU A 51 8.87 1.19 8.77
C LEU A 51 9.08 2.65 9.15
N GLY A 52 9.91 2.89 10.16
CA GLY A 52 10.39 4.23 10.48
C GLY A 52 11.50 4.70 9.53
N TRP A 53 11.78 6.00 9.54
CA TRP A 53 12.80 6.62 8.70
C TRP A 53 14.17 5.93 8.77
N LYS A 54 14.61 5.53 9.96
CA LYS A 54 15.91 4.87 10.18
C LYS A 54 15.98 3.44 9.62
N GLU A 55 14.85 2.75 9.51
CA GLU A 55 14.76 1.38 8.99
C GLU A 55 14.69 1.35 7.47
N MET A 56 14.32 2.48 6.85
CA MET A 56 14.22 2.61 5.41
C MET A 56 15.60 2.73 4.77
N ASN A 57 15.73 2.22 3.54
CA ASN A 57 16.93 2.36 2.72
C ASN A 57 17.33 3.85 2.62
N ARG A 58 18.64 4.12 2.76
CA ARG A 58 19.21 5.47 2.75
C ARG A 58 18.75 6.32 1.55
N MET A 59 18.77 5.75 0.35
CA MET A 59 18.42 6.47 -0.89
C MET A 59 16.95 6.88 -0.95
N ILE A 60 16.07 6.13 -0.29
CA ILE A 60 14.65 6.44 -0.20
C ILE A 60 14.46 7.50 0.88
N ARG A 61 14.93 7.24 2.10
CA ARG A 61 14.65 8.12 3.25
C ARG A 61 15.23 9.53 3.10
N GLU A 62 16.34 9.71 2.39
CA GLU A 62 16.94 11.03 2.13
C GLU A 62 16.04 11.95 1.26
N LYS A 63 15.00 11.41 0.62
CA LYS A 63 14.00 12.18 -0.14
C LYS A 63 12.79 12.62 0.72
N HIS A 64 12.80 12.28 2.00
CA HIS A 64 11.69 12.48 2.92
C HIS A 64 12.19 13.07 4.24
N SER A 65 11.25 13.63 5.01
CA SER A 65 11.54 14.22 6.31
C SER A 65 11.86 13.11 7.34
N PRO A 66 12.71 13.37 8.37
CA PRO A 66 13.07 12.36 9.37
C PRO A 66 11.91 11.75 10.19
N ASP A 67 10.76 12.41 10.21
CA ASP A 67 9.50 11.98 10.84
C ASP A 67 8.60 11.14 9.91
N THR A 68 8.94 11.02 8.63
CA THR A 68 8.18 10.23 7.66
C THR A 68 8.22 8.73 8.01
N GLY A 69 7.03 8.14 8.16
CA GLY A 69 6.84 6.68 8.18
C GLY A 69 6.70 6.12 6.78
N PHE A 70 6.85 4.81 6.61
CA PHE A 70 6.74 4.17 5.31
C PHE A 70 5.90 2.91 5.37
N LEU A 71 4.75 2.89 4.70
CA LEU A 71 4.04 1.64 4.44
C LEU A 71 4.76 0.91 3.31
N VAL A 72 5.22 -0.30 3.60
CA VAL A 72 5.90 -1.18 2.66
C VAL A 72 5.04 -2.43 2.44
N ILE A 73 4.64 -2.64 1.20
CA ILE A 73 3.91 -3.82 0.75
C ILE A 73 4.81 -4.57 -0.24
N THR A 74 5.09 -5.84 0.07
CA THR A 74 5.85 -6.75 -0.79
C THR A 74 4.95 -7.79 -1.39
N GLY A 75 5.25 -8.20 -2.61
CA GLY A 75 4.60 -9.34 -3.23
C GLY A 75 5.29 -9.76 -4.52
N SER A 76 4.77 -10.81 -5.14
CA SER A 76 5.16 -11.23 -6.48
C SER A 76 4.28 -10.52 -7.51
N GLY A 77 4.83 -10.09 -8.65
CA GLY A 77 4.01 -9.46 -9.66
C GLY A 77 4.77 -8.88 -10.84
N CYS A 78 4.00 -8.38 -11.80
CA CYS A 78 4.51 -7.75 -13.00
C CYS A 78 4.12 -6.27 -13.04
N VAL A 79 5.08 -5.44 -13.45
CA VAL A 79 4.79 -4.06 -13.85
C VAL A 79 4.23 -4.13 -15.27
N SER A 80 3.04 -3.58 -15.48
CA SER A 80 2.42 -3.56 -16.80
C SER A 80 3.37 -2.94 -17.83
N GLY A 81 3.78 -3.72 -18.84
CA GLY A 81 4.66 -3.27 -19.93
C GLY A 81 6.14 -3.65 -19.80
N VAL A 82 6.52 -4.47 -18.82
CA VAL A 82 7.87 -5.04 -18.68
C VAL A 82 7.71 -6.56 -18.54
N ASN A 83 8.49 -7.35 -19.30
CA ASN A 83 8.45 -8.83 -19.39
C ASN A 83 7.94 -9.54 -18.11
N ASP A 84 7.08 -10.55 -18.33
CA ASP A 84 6.33 -11.35 -17.35
C ASP A 84 7.18 -12.23 -16.39
N ASP A 85 8.42 -11.84 -16.10
CA ASP A 85 9.23 -12.52 -15.09
C ASP A 85 8.70 -12.13 -13.69
N PRO A 86 8.29 -13.09 -12.85
CA PRO A 86 7.84 -12.81 -11.50
C PRO A 86 9.01 -12.28 -10.67
N LYS A 87 9.06 -10.95 -10.52
CA LYS A 87 10.00 -10.26 -9.62
C LYS A 87 9.30 -9.92 -8.32
N THR A 88 10.07 -9.89 -7.24
CA THR A 88 9.61 -9.27 -5.99
C THR A 88 9.31 -7.80 -6.28
N GLN A 89 8.04 -7.44 -6.18
CA GLN A 89 7.55 -6.07 -6.28
C GLN A 89 7.49 -5.43 -4.89
N LEU A 90 7.81 -4.15 -4.86
CA LEU A 90 7.80 -3.33 -3.66
C LEU A 90 6.93 -2.11 -3.94
N LEU A 91 5.84 -1.98 -3.19
CA LEU A 91 5.07 -0.75 -3.09
C LEU A 91 5.48 -0.05 -1.80
N ILE A 92 6.04 1.15 -1.93
CA ILE A 92 6.46 1.99 -0.82
C ILE A 92 5.63 3.27 -0.87
N ILE A 93 4.96 3.57 0.23
CA ILE A 93 4.12 4.75 0.39
C ILE A 93 4.64 5.52 1.59
N ALA A 94 5.05 6.76 1.38
CA ALA A 94 5.43 7.66 2.46
C ALA A 94 4.19 8.06 3.25
N LEU A 95 4.28 8.02 4.57
CA LEU A 95 3.21 8.33 5.50
C LEU A 95 3.58 9.61 6.25
N ASP A 96 2.70 10.60 6.11
CA ASP A 96 2.78 11.89 6.80
C ASP A 96 1.76 11.93 7.94
N GLY A 97 1.86 12.92 8.84
CA GLY A 97 0.97 13.05 10.01
C GLY A 97 -0.53 13.15 9.68
N ASP A 98 -0.86 13.64 8.47
CA ASP A 98 -2.24 13.79 7.99
C ASP A 98 -2.70 12.64 7.09
N THR A 99 -1.99 11.51 7.07
CA THR A 99 -2.34 10.38 6.20
C THR A 99 -3.67 9.77 6.62
N VAL A 100 -4.58 9.62 5.66
CA VAL A 100 -5.88 8.97 5.86
C VAL A 100 -5.89 7.58 5.22
N TYR A 101 -6.44 6.61 5.95
CA TYR A 101 -6.52 5.22 5.55
C TYR A 101 -8.00 4.80 5.41
N ASP A 102 -8.51 4.67 4.18
CA ASP A 102 -9.89 4.20 3.91
C ASP A 102 -9.86 2.70 3.54
N VAL A 103 -10.52 1.89 4.36
CA VAL A 103 -10.64 0.44 4.17
C VAL A 103 -12.08 0.11 3.77
N ARG A 104 -12.19 -0.60 2.64
CA ARG A 104 -13.42 -1.21 2.15
C ARG A 104 -13.16 -2.66 1.76
N ASP A 105 -14.24 -3.43 1.57
CA ASP A 105 -14.14 -4.86 1.25
C ASP A 105 -13.46 -5.11 -0.11
N ASP A 106 -13.66 -4.20 -1.06
CA ASP A 106 -13.21 -4.26 -2.45
C ASP A 106 -12.13 -3.22 -2.78
N ARG A 107 -11.71 -2.41 -1.80
CA ARG A 107 -10.77 -1.33 -2.02
C ARG A 107 -10.03 -0.91 -0.76
N LEU A 108 -8.74 -0.65 -0.89
CA LEU A 108 -7.95 0.08 0.10
C LEU A 108 -7.48 1.40 -0.49
N VAL A 109 -7.50 2.47 0.31
CA VAL A 109 -6.99 3.78 -0.11
C VAL A 109 -6.09 4.35 0.98
N VAL A 110 -4.92 4.85 0.56
CA VAL A 110 -4.03 5.67 1.37
C VAL A 110 -4.00 7.06 0.74
N LEU A 111 -4.51 8.06 1.46
CA LEU A 111 -4.45 9.45 1.06
C LEU A 111 -3.37 10.13 1.87
N THR A 112 -2.29 10.51 1.19
CA THR A 112 -1.17 11.27 1.75
C THR A 112 -1.26 12.72 1.28
N GLN A 113 -0.41 13.61 1.78
CA GLN A 113 -0.34 14.98 1.25
C GLN A 113 0.15 15.04 -0.20
N ARG A 114 0.86 14.00 -0.67
CA ARG A 114 1.54 13.98 -1.97
C ARG A 114 0.76 13.23 -3.04
N GLU A 115 0.05 12.19 -2.63
CA GLU A 115 -0.61 11.27 -3.55
C GLU A 115 -1.75 10.49 -2.89
N VAL A 116 -2.67 10.06 -3.74
CA VAL A 116 -3.65 9.03 -3.41
C VAL A 116 -3.17 7.72 -4.02
N VAL A 117 -3.06 6.69 -3.18
CA VAL A 117 -2.78 5.32 -3.58
C VAL A 117 -4.01 4.48 -3.35
N GLU A 118 -4.49 3.84 -4.42
CA GLU A 118 -5.66 2.99 -4.37
C GLU A 118 -5.28 1.56 -4.78
N ILE A 119 -5.67 0.58 -3.96
CA ILE A 119 -5.40 -0.83 -4.15
C ILE A 119 -6.75 -1.55 -4.32
N ARG A 120 -6.90 -2.30 -5.42
CA ARG A 120 -8.12 -3.06 -5.74
C ARG A 120 -7.77 -4.47 -6.21
N PRO A 121 -8.64 -5.47 -6.00
CA PRO A 121 -8.51 -6.78 -6.64
C PRO A 121 -8.45 -6.68 -8.17
#